data_AF-I7CZZ3-F1
#
_entry.id   AF-I7CZZ3-F1
#
_cell.length_a   1.000
_cell.length_b   1.000
_cell.length_c   1.000
_cell.angle_alpha   90.00
_cell.angle_beta   90.00
_cell.angle_gamma   90.00
#
_symmetry.space_group_name_H-M   'P 1'
#
loop_
_entity.id
_entity.type
_entity.pdbx_description
1 polymer ?
#
loop_
_entity_poly.entity_id
_entity_poly.type
_entity_poly.pdbx_seq_one_letter_code
_entity_poly.pdbx_strand_id
1 'polypeptide(L)' 'MQSPYEILGVTKDASSNEIREAYRNRVKETHPDTGGSEDEFKQVNVAYRAIIAPEGGVR' A
#
# COMPACT_ATOMS: atom_id res chain seq x y z
N MET A 1 -15.23 1.43 6.55
CA MET A 1 -14.04 2.16 6.11
C MET A 1 -12.88 1.19 6.17
N GLN A 2 -12.37 0.74 5.03
CA GLN A 2 -11.19 -0.14 4.98
C GLN A 2 -9.95 0.68 5.34
N SER A 3 -9.13 0.17 6.26
CA SER A 3 -7.89 0.86 6.60
C SER A 3 -6.85 0.69 5.50
N PRO A 4 -5.94 1.65 5.28
CA PRO A 4 -4.81 1.50 4.36
C PRO A 4 -4.01 0.21 4.62
N TYR A 5 -3.86 -0.16 5.89
CA TYR A 5 -3.21 -1.40 6.31
C TYR A 5 -3.93 -2.65 5.78
N GLU A 6 -5.27 -2.66 5.78
CA GLU A 6 -6.05 -3.77 5.23
C GLU A 6 -5.96 -3.87 3.71
N ILE A 7 -5.87 -2.75 3.01
CA ILE A 7 -5.66 -2.72 1.55
C ILE A 7 -4.31 -3.36 1.19
N LEU A 8 -3.28 -3.06 1.98
CA LEU A 8 -1.96 -3.65 1.83
C LEU A 8 -1.84 -5.07 2.38
N GLY A 9 -2.87 -5.57 3.10
CA GLY A 9 -2.84 -6.89 3.73
C GLY A 9 -1.89 -6.98 4.93
N VAL A 10 -1.58 -5.84 5.56
CA VAL A 10 -0.69 -5.76 6.72
C VAL A 10 -1.46 -5.39 7.98
N THR A 11 -0.88 -5.69 9.13
CA THR A 11 -1.45 -5.27 10.42
C THR A 11 -1.19 -3.78 10.65
N LYS A 12 -2.01 -3.13 11.48
CA LYS A 12 -1.75 -1.74 11.92
C LYS A 12 -0.45 -1.58 12.73
N ASP A 13 0.08 -2.69 13.24
CA ASP A 13 1.33 -2.77 14.02
C ASP A 13 2.54 -3.09 13.12
N ALA A 14 2.30 -3.28 11.82
CA ALA A 14 3.35 -3.62 10.87
C ALA A 14 4.39 -2.51 10.80
N SER A 15 5.66 -2.91 10.85
CA SER A 15 6.79 -1.99 10.73
C SER A 15 6.89 -1.43 9.30
N SER A 16 7.52 -0.26 9.14
CA SER A 16 7.71 0.36 7.82
C SER A 16 8.41 -0.55 6.80
N ASN A 17 9.24 -1.50 7.28
CA ASN A 17 9.84 -2.52 6.43
C ASN A 17 8.81 -3.53 5.91
N GLU A 18 7.95 -4.06 6.78
CA GLU A 18 6.85 -4.98 6.44
C GLU A 18 5.89 -4.31 5.44
N ILE A 19 5.53 -3.04 5.69
CA ILE A 19 4.66 -2.25 4.81
C ILE A 19 5.27 -2.10 3.40
N ARG A 20 6.58 -1.83 3.32
CA ARG A 20 7.32 -1.74 2.04
C ARG A 20 7.38 -3.07 1.31
N GLU A 21 7.56 -4.15 2.04
CA GLU A 21 7.62 -5.49 1.47
C GLU A 21 6.26 -5.93 0.94
N ALA A 22 5.21 -5.77 1.74
CA ALA A 22 3.83 -6.01 1.34
C ALA A 22 3.42 -5.17 0.13
N TYR A 23 3.75 -3.86 0.12
CA TYR A 23 3.52 -2.99 -1.03
C TYR A 23 4.18 -3.52 -2.30
N ARG A 24 5.46 -3.94 -2.24
CA ARG A 24 6.17 -4.48 -3.40
C ARG A 24 5.57 -5.78 -3.91
N ASN A 25 5.11 -6.65 -3.03
CA ASN A 25 4.43 -7.88 -3.42
C ASN A 25 3.08 -7.56 -4.08
N ARG A 26 2.26 -6.72 -3.45
CA ARG A 26 0.95 -6.35 -3.98
C ARG A 26 1.02 -5.59 -5.29
N VAL A 27 2.03 -4.75 -5.48
CA VAL A 27 2.31 -4.07 -6.75
C VAL A 27 2.57 -5.07 -7.86
N LYS A 28 3.35 -6.13 -7.60
CA LYS A 28 3.62 -7.17 -8.60
C LYS A 28 2.36 -7.97 -8.92
N GLU A 29 1.53 -8.24 -7.92
CA GLU A 29 0.26 -8.97 -8.09
C GLU A 29 -0.79 -8.14 -8.86
N THR A 30 -0.87 -6.83 -8.57
CA THR A 30 -1.83 -5.91 -9.19
C THR A 30 -1.30 -5.26 -10.47
N HIS A 31 -0.07 -5.59 -10.89
CA HIS A 31 0.55 -4.95 -12.04
C HIS A 31 -0.22 -5.28 -13.34
N PRO A 32 -0.56 -4.29 -14.17
CA PRO A 32 -1.31 -4.52 -15.41
C PRO A 32 -0.57 -5.41 -16.40
N ASP A 33 0.77 -5.39 -16.38
CA ASP A 33 1.63 -6.25 -17.21
C ASP A 33 1.48 -7.75 -16.88
N THR A 34 1.06 -8.08 -15.66
CA THR A 34 0.80 -9.47 -15.22
C THR A 34 -0.70 -9.81 -15.30
N GLY A 35 -1.53 -8.91 -15.84
CA GLY A 35 -2.98 -9.06 -15.93
C GLY A 35 -3.76 -8.46 -14.75
N GLY A 36 -3.10 -7.66 -13.90
CA GLY A 36 -3.75 -6.92 -12.82
C GLY A 36 -4.53 -5.69 -13.30
N SER A 37 -5.24 -5.05 -12.36
CA SER A 37 -6.03 -3.85 -12.65
C SER A 37 -5.31 -2.58 -12.19
N GLU A 38 -5.26 -1.57 -13.06
CA GLU A 38 -4.68 -0.26 -12.72
C GLU A 38 -5.38 0.40 -11.51
N ASP A 39 -6.67 0.12 -11.32
CA ASP A 39 -7.45 0.59 -10.18
C ASP A 39 -6.92 -0.01 -8.86
N GLU A 40 -6.71 -1.33 -8.81
CA GLU A 40 -6.12 -1.99 -7.63
C GLU A 40 -4.69 -1.50 -7.38
N PHE A 41 -3.90 -1.32 -8.43
CA PHE A 41 -2.55 -0.76 -8.31
C PHE A 41 -2.57 0.66 -7.70
N LYS A 42 -3.53 1.49 -8.12
CA LYS A 42 -3.75 2.82 -7.53
C LYS A 42 -4.16 2.72 -6.07
N GLN A 43 -5.07 1.81 -5.70
CA GLN A 43 -5.51 1.62 -4.32
C GLN A 43 -4.35 1.23 -3.41
N VAL A 44 -3.51 0.27 -3.85
CA VAL A 44 -2.30 -0.16 -3.14
C VAL A 44 -1.33 1.01 -2.94
N ASN A 45 -1.12 1.83 -3.97
CA ASN A 45 -0.27 3.03 -3.89
C ASN A 45 -0.81 4.08 -2.92
N VAL A 46 -2.11 4.36 -2.98
CA VAL A 46 -2.76 5.33 -2.09
C VAL A 46 -2.67 4.85 -0.64
N ALA A 47 -2.93 3.56 -0.39
CA ALA A 47 -2.81 2.95 0.92
C ALA A 47 -1.39 3.06 1.46
N TYR A 48 -0.39 2.68 0.67
CA TYR A 48 1.02 2.77 1.06
C TYR A 48 1.44 4.20 1.38
N ARG A 49 1.04 5.16 0.54
CA ARG A 49 1.28 6.59 0.79
C ARG A 49 0.61 7.05 2.08
N ALA A 50 -0.64 6.66 2.35
CA ALA A 50 -1.34 7.03 3.57
C ALA A 50 -0.66 6.49 4.84
N ILE A 51 -0.08 5.28 4.78
CA ILE A 51 0.64 4.68 5.92
C ILE A 51 2.02 5.28 6.13
N ILE A 52 2.75 5.59 5.05
CA ILE A 52 4.13 6.08 5.13
C ILE A 52 4.24 7.60 5.19
N ALA A 53 3.17 8.32 4.87
CA ALA A 53 3.07 9.76 5.03
C ALA A 53 2.25 10.17 6.27
N PRO A 54 2.40 9.55 7.47
CA PRO A 54 1.55 9.94 8.58
C PRO A 54 1.89 11.36 9.04
N GLU A 55 3.16 11.80 9.15
CA GLU A 55 3.44 13.11 9.77
C GLU A 55 4.78 13.75 9.32
N GLY A 56 4.80 14.47 8.18
CA GLY A 56 6.03 15.16 7.74
C GLY A 56 5.93 16.25 6.66
N GLY A 57 4.73 16.60 6.19
CA GLY A 57 4.52 17.81 5.40
C GLY A 57 4.21 18.98 6.33
N VAL A 58 5.23 19.75 6.68
CA VAL A 58 5.17 20.90 7.59
C VAL A 58 4.05 21.88 7.19
N ARG A 59 3.39 22.40 8.23
CA ARG A 59 2.61 23.64 8.34
C ARG A 59 2.88 24.71 7.29
#